data_AF-A0A7W0SPF9-F1
#
_entry.id   AF-A0A7W0SPF9-F1
#
_cell.length_a   1.000
_cell.length_b   1.000
_cell.length_c   1.000
_cell.angle_alpha   90.00
_cell.angle_beta   90.00
_cell.angle_gamma   90.00
#
_symmetry.space_group_name_H-M   'P 1'
#
loop_
_entity.id
_entity.type
_entity.pdbx_description
1 polymer ?
#
loop_
_entity_poly.entity_id
_entity_poly.type
_entity_poly.pdbx_seq_one_letter_code
_entity_poly.pdbx_strand_id
1 'polypeptide(L)'
;MRQHRTHQGFRVRHPRTHATLREAWTVWLESAKAGTIRTRSGDRYKPSALRSYDAGMKARVLPVFEGAKVSALELRDFQDLADQLLADGHDPSTIRNTFMGLRAFYRRAVARGDVALNPTAGLQLPAVRGGVTGSHR
;
A
#
# COMPACT_ATOMS: atom_id res chain seq x y z
N MET A 1 29.28 -42.41 -1.92
CA MET A 1 28.81 -41.26 -1.12
C MET A 1 28.09 -40.28 -2.04
N ARG A 2 26.75 -40.35 -2.15
CA ARG A 2 25.95 -39.42 -2.96
C ARG A 2 25.22 -38.44 -2.04
N GLN A 3 25.50 -37.16 -2.21
CA GLN A 3 24.87 -36.06 -1.47
C GLN A 3 23.42 -35.92 -1.93
N HIS A 4 22.45 -36.19 -1.06
CA HIS A 4 21.05 -35.82 -1.30
C HIS A 4 20.89 -34.33 -1.04
N ARG A 5 20.95 -33.52 -2.11
CA ARG A 5 20.53 -32.12 -2.08
C ARG A 5 19.00 -32.09 -2.03
N THR A 6 18.45 -31.85 -0.85
CA THR A 6 17.02 -31.59 -0.64
C THR A 6 16.64 -30.30 -1.37
N HIS A 7 15.98 -30.44 -2.53
CA HIS A 7 15.24 -29.34 -3.13
C HIS A 7 14.06 -29.01 -2.21
N GLN A 8 14.19 -27.96 -1.41
CA GLN A 8 13.08 -27.40 -0.66
C GLN A 8 12.06 -26.90 -1.68
N GLY A 9 11.01 -27.68 -1.90
CA GLY A 9 10.01 -27.45 -2.95
C GLY A 9 9.39 -26.07 -2.82
N PHE A 10 9.23 -25.37 -3.94
CA PHE A 10 8.47 -24.14 -4.02
C PHE A 10 7.01 -24.44 -3.66
N ARG A 11 6.63 -24.18 -2.41
CA ARG A 11 5.23 -24.25 -2.00
C ARG A 11 4.48 -23.14 -2.72
N VAL A 12 3.61 -23.52 -3.65
CA VAL A 12 2.61 -22.62 -4.25
C VAL A 12 1.74 -22.11 -3.12
N ARG A 13 1.91 -20.83 -2.75
CA ARG A 13 1.06 -20.17 -1.77
C ARG A 13 -0.16 -19.67 -2.53
N HIS A 14 -1.32 -20.29 -2.31
CA HIS A 14 -2.59 -19.81 -2.83
C HIS A 14 -2.89 -18.41 -2.26
N PRO A 15 -3.55 -17.54 -3.04
CA PRO A 15 -3.91 -16.20 -2.59
C PRO A 15 -4.69 -16.28 -1.28
N ARG A 16 -4.27 -15.52 -0.27
CA ARG A 16 -4.99 -15.45 1.01
C ARG A 16 -6.21 -14.57 0.81
N THR A 17 -7.23 -15.10 0.15
CA THR A 17 -8.52 -14.45 -0.14
C THR A 17 -9.24 -13.93 1.11
N HIS A 18 -8.79 -14.34 2.31
CA HIS A 18 -9.35 -13.97 3.61
C HIS A 18 -8.47 -13.06 4.46
N ALA A 19 -7.28 -12.65 4.01
CA ALA A 19 -6.43 -11.79 4.83
C ALA A 19 -7.08 -10.42 5.03
N THR A 20 -7.10 -9.96 6.28
CA THR A 20 -7.55 -8.60 6.60
C THR A 20 -6.50 -7.59 6.13
N LEU A 21 -6.92 -6.32 5.97
CA LEU A 21 -6.00 -5.26 5.56
C LEU A 21 -4.84 -5.11 6.56
N ARG A 22 -5.09 -5.20 7.86
CA ARG A 22 -4.05 -5.14 8.89
C ARG A 22 -3.02 -6.25 8.73
N GLU A 23 -3.48 -7.50 8.59
CA GLU A 23 -2.60 -8.67 8.45
C GLU A 23 -1.76 -8.59 7.17
N ALA A 24 -2.43 -8.31 6.04
CA ALA A 24 -1.77 -8.24 4.75
C ALA A 24 -0.78 -7.08 4.67
N TRP A 25 -1.13 -5.92 5.24
CA TRP A 25 -0.23 -4.78 5.33
C TRP A 25 1.01 -5.12 6.14
N THR A 26 0.84 -5.76 7.30
CA THR A 26 1.96 -6.15 8.17
C THR A 26 2.92 -7.08 7.45
N VAL A 27 2.40 -8.12 6.81
CA VAL A 27 3.22 -9.07 6.03
C VAL A 27 3.93 -8.38 4.87
N TRP A 28 3.23 -7.51 4.16
CA TRP A 28 3.80 -6.75 3.04
C TRP A 28 4.92 -5.81 3.51
N LEU A 29 4.70 -5.09 4.61
CA LEU A 29 5.63 -4.11 5.15
C LEU A 29 6.93 -4.78 5.61
N GLU A 30 6.83 -5.89 6.35
CA GLU A 30 8.01 -6.64 6.79
C GLU A 30 8.77 -7.24 5.60
N SER A 31 8.06 -7.74 4.60
CA SER A 31 8.69 -8.24 3.36
C SER A 31 9.36 -7.12 2.55
N ALA A 32 8.77 -5.92 2.52
CA ALA A 32 9.36 -4.75 1.88
C ALA A 32 10.61 -4.26 2.63
N LYS A 33 10.59 -4.26 3.97
CA LYS A 33 11.76 -3.95 4.81
C LYS A 33 12.89 -4.95 4.60
N ALA A 34 12.57 -6.24 4.51
CA ALA A 34 13.53 -7.29 4.19
C ALA A 34 14.08 -7.21 2.75
N GLY A 35 13.51 -6.36 1.90
CA GLY A 35 13.91 -6.19 0.51
C GLY A 35 13.53 -7.37 -0.39
N THR A 36 12.61 -8.23 0.03
CA THR A 36 12.05 -9.31 -0.79
C THR A 36 10.93 -8.81 -1.69
N ILE A 37 10.25 -7.73 -1.28
CA ILE A 37 9.35 -6.95 -2.15
C ILE A 37 10.11 -5.72 -2.67
N ARG A 38 10.00 -5.48 -3.97
CA ARG A 38 10.67 -4.41 -4.69
C ARG A 38 9.70 -3.37 -5.22
N THR A 39 10.24 -2.20 -5.56
CA THR A 39 9.52 -1.15 -6.28
C THR A 39 9.14 -1.62 -7.68
N ARG A 40 8.37 -0.81 -8.42
CA ARG A 40 8.04 -1.08 -9.83
C ARG A 40 9.30 -1.29 -10.68
N SER A 41 10.38 -0.56 -10.39
CA SER A 41 11.65 -0.63 -11.12
C SER A 41 12.56 -1.76 -10.67
N GLY A 42 12.17 -2.55 -9.66
CA GLY A 42 12.99 -3.63 -9.10
C GLY A 42 13.90 -3.22 -7.93
N ASP A 43 13.91 -1.94 -7.55
CA ASP A 43 14.73 -1.44 -6.44
C ASP A 43 14.17 -1.84 -5.07
N ARG A 44 15.05 -1.83 -4.04
CA ARG A 44 14.58 -1.88 -2.65
C ARG A 44 13.85 -0.58 -2.31
N TYR A 45 12.82 -0.69 -1.47
CA TYR A 45 12.21 0.51 -0.91
C TYR A 45 13.20 1.20 0.03
N LYS A 46 13.28 2.53 -0.07
CA LYS A 46 14.02 3.33 0.91
C LYS A 46 13.35 3.16 2.29
N PRO A 47 14.12 2.98 3.38
CA PRO A 47 13.54 2.84 4.73
C PRO A 47 12.64 4.01 5.14
N SER A 48 13.01 5.24 4.76
CA SER A 48 12.21 6.44 5.00
C SER A 48 10.84 6.38 4.32
N ALA A 49 10.77 5.89 3.08
CA ALA A 49 9.51 5.75 2.35
C ALA A 49 8.58 4.76 3.05
N LEU A 50 9.10 3.60 3.48
CA LEU A 50 8.30 2.61 4.22
C LEU A 50 7.79 3.16 5.55
N ARG A 51 8.60 3.94 6.28
CA ARG A 51 8.14 4.62 7.51
C ARG A 51 7.00 5.60 7.23
N SER A 52 7.12 6.42 6.18
CA SER A 52 6.05 7.35 5.79
C SER A 52 4.77 6.62 5.39
N TYR A 53 4.88 5.51 4.66
CA TYR A 53 3.72 4.70 4.29
C TYR A 53 3.05 4.09 5.52
N ASP A 54 3.82 3.49 6.42
CA ASP A 54 3.28 2.87 7.64
C ASP A 54 2.63 3.91 8.57
N ALA A 55 3.23 5.10 8.70
CA ALA A 55 2.65 6.19 9.46
C ALA A 55 1.28 6.64 8.89
N GLY A 56 1.18 6.80 7.56
CA GLY A 56 -0.10 7.12 6.90
C GLY A 56 -1.14 6.03 7.09
N MET A 57 -0.72 4.77 6.92
CA MET A 57 -1.59 3.59 7.07
C MET A 57 -2.15 3.49 8.50
N LYS A 58 -1.31 3.61 9.52
CA LYS A 58 -1.71 3.55 10.94
C LYS A 58 -2.57 4.73 11.36
N ALA A 59 -2.27 5.93 10.87
CA ALA A 59 -2.97 7.13 11.31
C ALA A 59 -4.38 7.26 10.70
N ARG A 60 -4.61 6.75 9.48
CA ARG A 60 -5.81 7.11 8.70
C ARG A 60 -6.55 5.95 8.05
N VAL A 61 -5.87 4.87 7.69
CA VAL A 61 -6.49 3.78 6.93
C VAL A 61 -6.90 2.63 7.85
N LEU A 62 -5.98 2.13 8.69
CA LEU A 62 -6.27 1.03 9.61
C LEU A 62 -7.37 1.35 10.63
N PRO A 63 -7.50 2.58 11.17
CA PRO A 63 -8.61 2.91 12.07
C PRO A 63 -10.00 2.67 11.44
N VAL A 64 -10.11 2.68 10.12
CA VAL A 64 -11.37 2.50 9.39
C VAL A 64 -11.49 1.07 8.83
N PHE A 65 -10.41 0.52 8.27
CA PHE A 65 -10.48 -0.68 7.43
C PHE A 65 -9.65 -1.87 7.93
N GLU A 66 -9.14 -1.85 9.17
CA GLU A 66 -8.22 -2.90 9.63
C GLU A 66 -8.74 -4.34 9.52
N GLY A 67 -10.02 -4.55 9.82
CA GLY A 67 -10.69 -5.85 9.78
C GLY A 67 -11.30 -6.18 8.41
N ALA A 68 -11.32 -5.24 7.48
CA ALA A 68 -11.86 -5.47 6.15
C ALA A 68 -10.94 -6.43 5.37
N LYS A 69 -11.54 -7.35 4.61
CA LYS A 69 -10.78 -8.23 3.72
C LYS A 69 -10.19 -7.40 2.59
N VAL A 70 -8.92 -7.64 2.28
CA VAL A 70 -8.22 -6.95 1.18
C VAL A 70 -8.93 -7.14 -0.17
N SER A 71 -9.56 -8.30 -0.37
CA SER A 71 -10.32 -8.64 -1.58
C SER A 71 -11.70 -8.00 -1.66
N ALA A 72 -12.22 -7.47 -0.56
CA ALA A 72 -13.56 -6.88 -0.48
C ALA A 72 -13.55 -5.35 -0.50
N LEU A 73 -12.39 -4.72 -0.36
CA LEU A 73 -12.25 -3.27 -0.42
C LEU A 73 -12.27 -2.79 -1.87
N GLU A 74 -13.10 -1.79 -2.12
CA GLU A 74 -13.39 -1.25 -3.44
C GLU A 74 -12.85 0.19 -3.59
N LEU A 75 -12.92 0.72 -4.81
CA LEU A 75 -12.56 2.10 -5.08
C LEU A 75 -13.38 3.09 -4.25
N ARG A 76 -14.68 2.82 -4.08
CA ARG A 76 -15.59 3.69 -3.30
C ARG A 76 -15.12 3.87 -1.86
N ASP A 77 -14.68 2.80 -1.19
CA ASP A 77 -14.26 2.85 0.21
C ASP A 77 -13.06 3.80 0.40
N PHE A 78 -12.12 3.74 -0.53
CA PHE A 78 -10.94 4.60 -0.50
C PHE A 78 -11.23 6.02 -0.98
N GLN A 79 -12.21 6.22 -1.86
CA GLN A 79 -12.65 7.55 -2.27
C GLN A 79 -13.39 8.24 -1.11
N ASP A 80 -14.31 7.54 -0.45
CA ASP A 80 -15.04 8.03 0.73
C ASP A 80 -14.06 8.43 1.84
N LEU A 81 -13.00 7.62 2.09
CA LEU A 81 -11.95 8.01 3.03
C LEU A 81 -11.17 9.25 2.56
N ALA A 82 -10.85 9.36 1.27
CA ALA A 82 -10.11 10.52 0.75
C ALA A 82 -10.93 11.82 0.92
N ASP A 83 -12.22 11.76 0.61
CA ASP A 83 -13.15 12.87 0.69
C ASP A 83 -13.38 13.27 2.15
N GLN A 84 -13.51 12.29 3.06
CA GLN A 84 -13.60 12.56 4.50
C GLN A 84 -12.33 13.23 5.03
N LEU A 85 -11.14 12.73 4.68
CA LEU A 85 -9.89 13.36 5.13
C LEU A 85 -9.75 14.81 4.63
N LEU A 86 -10.25 15.09 3.42
CA LEU A 86 -10.29 16.44 2.88
C LEU A 86 -11.29 17.32 3.65
N ALA A 87 -12.48 16.80 3.96
CA ALA A 87 -13.47 17.50 4.78
C ALA A 87 -12.95 17.80 6.19
N ASP A 88 -12.14 16.90 6.76
CA ASP A 88 -11.46 17.08 8.05
C ASP A 88 -10.27 18.06 8.00
N GLY A 89 -10.01 18.67 6.83
CA GLY A 89 -8.99 19.71 6.67
C GLY A 89 -7.56 19.18 6.53
N HIS A 90 -7.36 17.90 6.22
CA HIS A 90 -6.02 17.40 5.94
C HIS A 90 -5.45 18.02 4.66
N ASP A 91 -4.17 18.41 4.72
CA ASP A 91 -3.46 18.94 3.55
C ASP A 91 -3.45 17.93 2.38
N PRO A 92 -3.62 18.37 1.12
CA PRO A 92 -3.63 17.48 -0.05
C PRO A 92 -2.40 16.57 -0.16
N SER A 93 -1.22 17.04 0.25
CA SER A 93 -0.01 16.22 0.26
C SER A 93 -0.07 15.10 1.32
N THR A 94 -0.71 15.35 2.46
CA THR A 94 -0.96 14.35 3.50
C THR A 94 -1.92 13.27 3.01
N ILE A 95 -3.02 13.68 2.37
CA ILE A 95 -4.00 12.76 1.76
C ILE A 95 -3.30 11.90 0.70
N ARG A 96 -2.61 12.54 -0.25
CA ARG A 96 -1.84 11.83 -1.29
C ARG A 96 -0.86 10.82 -0.69
N ASN A 97 -0.05 11.25 0.28
CA ASN A 97 0.98 10.41 0.88
C ASN A 97 0.39 9.20 1.63
N THR A 98 -0.80 9.35 2.22
CA THR A 98 -1.55 8.26 2.85
C THR A 98 -1.87 7.16 1.83
N PHE A 99 -2.36 7.53 0.64
CA PHE A 99 -2.70 6.57 -0.41
C PHE A 99 -1.51 6.02 -1.20
N MET A 100 -0.31 6.63 -1.12
CA MET A 100 0.88 6.11 -1.79
C MET A 100 1.29 4.72 -1.29
N GLY A 101 1.18 4.48 0.03
CA GLY A 101 1.44 3.16 0.63
C GLY A 101 0.44 2.12 0.15
N LEU A 102 -0.86 2.45 0.17
CA LEU A 102 -1.94 1.61 -0.33
C LEU A 102 -1.75 1.24 -1.82
N ARG A 103 -1.39 2.21 -2.66
CA ARG A 103 -1.10 1.96 -4.08
C ARG A 103 0.07 0.99 -4.26
N ALA A 104 1.12 1.11 -3.47
CA ALA A 104 2.26 0.19 -3.52
C ALA A 104 1.89 -1.23 -3.10
N PHE A 105 1.06 -1.36 -2.06
CA PHE A 105 0.51 -2.61 -1.57
C PHE A 105 -0.40 -3.28 -2.60
N TYR A 106 -1.48 -2.62 -3.06
CA TYR A 106 -2.45 -3.22 -3.98
C TYR A 106 -1.87 -3.53 -5.35
N ARG A 107 -0.92 -2.74 -5.84
CA ARG A 107 -0.17 -3.08 -7.06
C ARG A 107 0.50 -4.44 -6.92
N ARG A 108 1.12 -4.73 -5.77
CA ARG A 108 1.77 -6.01 -5.51
C ARG A 108 0.75 -7.13 -5.34
N ALA A 109 -0.35 -6.87 -4.63
CA ALA A 109 -1.41 -7.85 -4.41
C ALA A 109 -2.01 -8.33 -5.75
N VAL A 110 -2.32 -7.41 -6.66
CA VAL A 110 -2.79 -7.74 -8.02
C VAL A 110 -1.73 -8.50 -8.81
N ALA A 111 -0.47 -8.05 -8.80
CA ALA A 111 0.63 -8.74 -9.49
C ALA A 111 0.91 -10.16 -8.96
N ARG A 112 0.35 -10.53 -7.81
CA ARG A 112 0.42 -11.88 -7.23
C ARG A 112 -0.86 -12.69 -7.36
N GLY A 113 -1.93 -12.09 -7.87
CA GLY A 113 -3.26 -12.72 -7.90
C GLY A 113 -3.94 -12.79 -6.53
N ASP A 114 -3.45 -12.03 -5.53
CA ASP A 114 -4.08 -11.95 -4.21
C ASP A 114 -5.41 -11.19 -4.26
N VAL A 115 -5.53 -10.25 -5.20
CA VAL A 115 -6.75 -9.49 -5.51
C VAL A 115 -6.91 -9.42 -7.02
N ALA A 116 -8.15 -9.46 -7.51
CA ALA A 116 -8.46 -9.39 -8.94
C ALA A 116 -8.19 -8.01 -9.55
N LEU A 117 -8.56 -6.94 -8.83
CA LEU A 117 -8.47 -5.56 -9.29
C LEU A 117 -7.72 -4.70 -8.27
N ASN A 118 -7.14 -3.59 -8.73
CA ASN A 118 -6.51 -2.62 -7.84
C ASN A 118 -7.55 -1.55 -7.46
N PRO A 119 -8.11 -1.56 -6.24
CA PRO A 119 -9.13 -0.59 -5.82
C PRO A 119 -8.57 0.84 -5.69
N THR A 120 -7.24 1.01 -5.72
CA THR A 120 -6.62 2.34 -5.70
C THR A 120 -6.40 2.93 -7.10
N ALA A 121 -6.67 2.14 -8.16
CA ALA A 121 -6.62 2.59 -9.53
C ALA A 121 -7.91 3.37 -9.82
N GLY A 122 -7.80 4.69 -10.02
CA GLY A 122 -8.94 5.57 -10.25
C GLY A 122 -9.23 6.56 -9.14
N LEU A 123 -8.52 6.50 -8.01
CA LEU A 123 -8.68 7.47 -6.92
C LEU A 123 -8.46 8.91 -7.39
N GLN A 124 -9.47 9.75 -7.15
CA GLN A 124 -9.46 11.17 -7.44
C GLN A 124 -9.04 11.91 -6.18
N LEU A 125 -7.74 12.24 -6.10
CA LEU A 125 -7.16 12.90 -4.92
C LEU A 125 -7.01 14.40 -5.16
N PRO A 126 -7.10 15.25 -4.11
CA PRO A 126 -6.92 16.69 -4.24
C PRO A 126 -5.54 17.03 -4.81
N ALA A 127 -5.50 18.06 -5.66
CA ALA A 127 -4.28 18.50 -6.30
C ALA A 127 -3.30 19.06 -5.27
N VAL A 128 -2.07 18.54 -5.26
CA VAL A 128 -0.99 19.12 -4.46
C VAL A 128 -0.43 20.33 -5.19
N ARG A 129 -0.92 21.51 -4.82
CA ARG A 129 -0.36 22.77 -5.32
C ARG A 129 0.84 23.12 -4.46
N GLY A 130 2.04 22.99 -5.02
CA GLY A 130 3.22 23.60 -4.42
C GLY A 130 3.01 25.12 -4.44
N GLY A 131 3.21 25.79 -3.30
CA GLY A 131 3.18 27.25 -3.26
C GLY A 131 4.12 27.79 -4.32
N VAL A 132 3.61 28.61 -5.22
CA VAL A 132 4.44 29.40 -6.13
C VAL A 132 5.21 30.35 -5.23
N THR A 133 6.48 30.07 -4.98
CA THR A 133 7.40 31.08 -4.47
C THR A 133 7.51 32.14 -5.58
N GLY A 134 6.67 33.16 -5.48
CA GLY A 134 6.89 34.41 -6.17
C GLY A 134 8.20 34.99 -5.65
N SER A 135 9.29 34.70 -6.36
CA SER A 135 10.46 35.57 -6.33
C SER A 135 10.03 36.86 -7.02
N HIS A 136 9.55 37.81 -6.22
CA HIS A 136 9.40 39.20 -6.63
C HIS A 136 10.54 39.99 -5.97
N ARG A 137 11.47 40.37 -6.85
CA ARG A 137 12.40 41.50 -6.79
C ARG A 137 13.51 41.47 -5.74
#